data_AF-A0A7K0T2G0-F1
#
_entry.id   AF-A0A7K0T2G0-F1
#
_cell.length_a   1.000
_cell.length_b   1.000
_cell.length_c   1.000
_cell.angle_alpha   90.00
_cell.angle_beta   90.00
_cell.angle_gamma   90.00
#
_symmetry.space_group_name_H-M   'P 1'
#
loop_
_entity.id
_entity.type
_entity.pdbx_description
1 polymer ?
#
loop_
_entity_poly.entity_id
_entity_poly.type
_entity_poly.pdbx_seq_one_letter_code
_entity_poly.pdbx_strand_id
1 'polypeptide(L)'
;MRTKTVGRRYTQEESAEWLAQRLVKLDITTYEDFAALVGIDRGTISRYFRQERRPSIDAIAPMCEVLEVSPETLLIALGAIDKK
;
A
#
# COMPACT_ATOMS: atom_id res chain seq x y z
N MET A 1 -7.55 17.42 28.75
CA MET A 1 -6.64 16.41 28.16
C MET A 1 -7.37 15.73 27.01
N ARG A 2 -6.95 15.91 25.76
CA ARG A 2 -7.50 15.12 24.64
C ARG A 2 -6.88 13.73 24.72
N THR A 3 -7.70 12.71 24.98
CA THR A 3 -7.32 11.31 24.78
C THR A 3 -6.89 11.16 23.34
N LYS A 4 -5.60 10.92 23.09
CA LYS A 4 -5.14 10.46 21.77
C LYS A 4 -5.80 9.11 21.56
N THR A 5 -6.82 9.05 20.73
CA THR A 5 -7.29 7.78 20.16
C THR A 5 -6.05 7.14 19.55
N VAL A 6 -5.62 6.00 20.10
CA VAL A 6 -4.47 5.28 19.56
C VAL A 6 -4.89 4.77 18.20
N GLY A 7 -4.43 5.45 17.15
CA GLY A 7 -4.81 5.10 15.79
C GLY A 7 -4.33 3.69 15.45
N ARG A 8 -5.18 2.90 14.79
CA ARG A 8 -4.86 1.51 14.43
C ARG A 8 -4.16 1.49 13.07
N ARG A 9 -2.91 1.03 13.03
CA ARG A 9 -2.18 0.78 11.79
C ARG A 9 -2.56 -0.57 11.19
N TYR A 10 -2.40 -0.68 9.88
CA TYR A 10 -2.45 -1.96 9.20
C TYR A 10 -1.34 -2.88 9.72
N THR A 11 -1.63 -4.16 9.96
CA THR A 11 -0.58 -5.19 10.12
C THR A 11 -0.01 -5.57 8.75
N GLN A 12 1.04 -6.39 8.72
CA GLN A 12 1.61 -6.88 7.46
C GLN A 12 0.60 -7.71 6.67
N GLU A 13 -0.15 -8.56 7.37
CA GLU A 13 -1.21 -9.39 6.80
C GLU A 13 -2.36 -8.52 6.27
N GLU A 14 -2.82 -7.53 7.06
CA GLU A 14 -3.85 -6.60 6.61
C GLU A 14 -3.40 -5.80 5.38
N SER A 15 -2.11 -5.44 5.30
CA SER A 15 -1.55 -4.67 4.18
C SER A 15 -1.54 -5.52 2.89
N ALA A 16 -1.11 -6.79 3.00
CA ALA A 16 -1.13 -7.73 1.89
C ALA A 16 -2.55 -8.05 1.43
N GLU A 17 -3.48 -8.25 2.37
CA GLU A 17 -4.88 -8.48 2.07
C GLU A 17 -5.52 -7.27 1.38
N TRP A 18 -5.27 -6.06 1.87
CA TRP A 18 -5.75 -4.84 1.24
C TRP A 18 -5.29 -4.72 -0.21
N LEU A 19 -4.02 -5.02 -0.49
CA LEU A 19 -3.49 -4.99 -1.85
C LEU A 19 -4.20 -6.02 -2.72
N ALA A 20 -4.31 -7.26 -2.26
CA ALA A 20 -5.01 -8.31 -3.01
C ALA A 20 -6.46 -7.92 -3.35
N GLN A 21 -7.20 -7.38 -2.38
CA GLN A 21 -8.57 -6.89 -2.60
C GLN A 21 -8.62 -5.70 -3.56
N ARG A 22 -7.61 -4.80 -3.52
CA ARG A 22 -7.55 -3.64 -4.41
C ARG A 22 -7.26 -4.06 -5.85
N LEU A 23 -6.33 -5.00 -6.07
CA LEU A 23 -6.02 -5.53 -7.40
C LEU A 23 -7.24 -6.20 -8.03
N VAL A 24 -8.00 -6.99 -7.27
CA VAL A 24 -9.26 -7.59 -7.73
C VAL A 24 -10.27 -6.53 -8.17
N LYS A 25 -10.39 -5.41 -7.44
CA LYS A 25 -11.30 -4.31 -7.81
C LYS A 25 -10.88 -3.56 -9.07
N LEU A 26 -9.61 -3.60 -9.42
CA LEU A 26 -9.02 -2.91 -10.57
C LEU A 26 -8.81 -3.86 -11.77
N ASP A 27 -9.31 -5.10 -11.67
CA ASP A 27 -9.12 -6.15 -12.68
C ASP A 27 -7.63 -6.44 -12.99
N ILE A 28 -6.76 -6.27 -11.98
CA ILE A 28 -5.35 -6.60 -12.08
C ILE A 28 -5.15 -8.04 -11.59
N THR A 29 -4.84 -8.93 -12.53
CA THR A 29 -4.85 -10.38 -12.33
C THR A 29 -3.75 -10.85 -11.37
N THR A 30 -2.55 -10.29 -11.46
CA THR A 30 -1.40 -10.76 -10.69
C THR A 30 -0.58 -9.64 -10.07
N TYR A 31 0.20 -9.99 -9.04
CA TYR A 31 1.21 -9.10 -8.46
C TYR A 31 2.32 -8.72 -9.46
N GLU A 32 2.59 -9.58 -10.45
CA GLU A 32 3.57 -9.30 -11.50
C GLU A 32 3.03 -8.23 -12.46
N ASP A 33 1.76 -8.33 -12.84
CA ASP A 33 1.09 -7.31 -13.67
C ASP A 33 1.06 -5.96 -12.94
N PHE A 34 0.71 -5.97 -11.65
CA PHE A 34 0.76 -4.77 -10.82
C PHE A 34 2.16 -4.15 -10.79
N ALA A 35 3.19 -4.96 -10.56
CA ALA A 35 4.58 -4.50 -10.54
C ALA A 35 5.01 -3.88 -11.89
N ALA A 36 4.63 -4.51 -13.00
CA ALA A 36 4.87 -4.01 -14.34
C ALA A 36 4.17 -2.67 -14.61
N LEU A 37 2.91 -2.53 -14.20
CA LEU A 37 2.13 -1.28 -14.34
C LEU A 37 2.72 -0.14 -13.53
N VAL A 38 3.17 -0.41 -12.30
CA VAL A 38 3.81 0.60 -11.42
C VAL A 38 5.22 0.94 -11.89
N GLY A 39 5.89 0.04 -12.63
CA GLY A 39 7.29 0.18 -13.01
C GLY A 39 8.27 -0.05 -11.85
N ILE A 40 7.86 -0.82 -10.83
CA ILE A 40 8.69 -1.17 -9.67
C ILE A 40 8.76 -2.69 -9.56
N ASP A 41 9.95 -3.23 -9.30
CA ASP A 41 10.17 -4.65 -9.07
C ASP A 41 9.20 -5.24 -8.02
N ARG A 42 8.64 -6.42 -8.31
CA ARG A 42 7.69 -7.13 -7.45
C ARG A 42 8.26 -7.39 -6.05
N GLY A 43 9.54 -7.74 -5.96
CA GLY A 43 10.21 -7.94 -4.68
C GLY A 43 10.26 -6.66 -3.84
N THR A 44 10.46 -5.52 -4.48
CA THR A 44 10.45 -4.21 -3.83
C THR A 44 9.06 -3.83 -3.34
N ILE A 45 8.02 -3.97 -4.17
CA ILE A 45 6.61 -3.77 -3.78
C ILE A 45 6.25 -4.69 -2.61
N SER A 46 6.64 -5.96 -2.68
CA SER A 46 6.37 -6.92 -1.61
C SER A 46 6.95 -6.49 -0.27
N ARG A 47 8.18 -5.97 -0.24
CA ARG A 47 8.79 -5.43 1.00
C ARG A 47 8.07 -4.19 1.52
N TYR A 48 7.46 -3.39 0.66
CA TYR A 48 6.64 -2.24 1.09
C TYR A 48 5.38 -2.71 1.82
N PHE A 49 4.63 -3.64 1.23
CA PHE A 49 3.38 -4.15 1.84
C PHE A 49 3.63 -5.08 3.02
N ARG A 50 4.78 -5.76 3.10
CA ARG A 50 5.24 -6.44 4.33
C ARG A 50 5.84 -5.49 5.37
N GLN A 51 5.87 -4.18 5.10
CA GLN A 51 6.40 -3.16 6.01
C GLN A 51 7.89 -3.34 6.37
N GLU A 52 8.62 -4.16 5.61
CA GLU A 52 10.06 -4.40 5.75
C GLU A 52 10.89 -3.24 5.20
N ARG A 53 10.30 -2.45 4.28
CA ARG A 53 10.93 -1.29 3.66
C ARG A 53 9.91 -0.17 3.52
N ARG A 54 10.36 1.07 3.74
CA ARG A 54 9.56 2.26 3.42
C ARG A 54 9.75 2.63 1.94
N PRO A 55 8.68 2.91 1.19
CA PRO A 55 8.80 3.45 -0.16
C PRO A 55 9.45 4.83 -0.16
N SER A 56 10.20 5.14 -1.21
CA SER A 56 10.64 6.52 -1.47
C SER A 56 9.45 7.37 -1.93
N ILE A 57 9.62 8.70 -1.90
CA ILE A 57 8.61 9.63 -2.45
C ILE A 57 8.31 9.30 -3.91
N ASP A 58 9.34 8.98 -4.71
CA ASP A 58 9.20 8.64 -6.13
C ASP A 58 8.42 7.33 -6.37
N ALA A 59 8.37 6.44 -5.39
CA ALA A 59 7.60 5.19 -5.48
C ALA A 59 6.11 5.40 -5.15
N ILE A 60 5.76 6.45 -4.40
CA ILE A 60 4.38 6.70 -3.96
C ILE A 60 3.49 7.08 -5.14
N ALA A 61 3.91 8.03 -5.98
CA ALA A 61 3.06 8.55 -7.05
C ALA A 61 2.64 7.46 -8.06
N PRO A 62 3.54 6.62 -8.62
CA PRO A 62 3.15 5.56 -9.55
C PRO A 62 2.22 4.52 -8.90
N MET A 63 2.44 4.16 -7.63
CA MET A 63 1.55 3.26 -6.90
C MET A 63 0.16 3.87 -6.71
N CYS A 64 0.06 5.17 -6.39
CA CYS A 64 -1.22 5.86 -6.26
C CYS A 64 -1.99 5.91 -7.57
N GLU A 65 -1.32 6.17 -8.69
CA GLU A 65 -1.92 6.21 -10.02
C GLU A 65 -2.48 4.84 -10.41
N VAL A 66 -1.67 3.78 -10.35
CA VAL A 66 -2.11 2.43 -10.72
C VAL A 66 -3.16 1.88 -9.78
N LEU A 67 -3.04 2.15 -8.47
CA LEU A 67 -4.04 1.70 -7.49
C LEU A 67 -5.27 2.61 -7.45
N GLU A 68 -5.31 3.70 -8.21
CA GLU A 68 -6.37 4.71 -8.21
C GLU A 68 -6.75 5.20 -6.79
N VAL A 69 -5.75 5.48 -5.95
CA VAL A 69 -5.96 5.92 -4.56
C VAL A 69 -5.20 7.19 -4.23
N SER A 70 -5.67 7.91 -3.22
CA SER A 70 -4.93 9.03 -2.67
C SER A 70 -3.64 8.57 -1.96
N PRO A 71 -2.63 9.45 -1.83
CA PRO A 71 -1.45 9.16 -1.02
C PRO A 71 -1.77 8.81 0.43
N GLU A 72 -2.78 9.44 1.04
CA GLU A 72 -3.22 9.12 2.41
C GLU A 72 -3.70 7.66 2.49
N THR A 73 -4.54 7.23 1.55
CA THR A 73 -5.05 5.86 1.49
C THR A 73 -3.92 4.84 1.31
N LEU A 74 -2.95 5.12 0.43
CA LEU A 74 -1.80 4.25 0.23
C LEU A 74 -0.93 4.17 1.51
N LEU A 75 -0.64 5.31 2.15
CA LEU A 75 0.16 5.33 3.37
C LEU A 75 -0.52 4.59 4.54
N ILE A 76 -1.85 4.65 4.63
CA ILE A 76 -2.63 3.84 5.57
C ILE A 76 -2.45 2.34 5.24
N ALA A 77 -2.63 1.96 3.97
CA ALA A 77 -2.52 0.57 3.52
C ALA A 77 -1.11 -0.02 3.71
N LEU A 78 -0.07 0.81 3.64
CA LEU A 78 1.32 0.44 3.91
C LEU A 78 1.67 0.42 5.41
N GLY A 79 0.70 0.68 6.30
CA GLY A 79 0.93 0.79 7.74
C GLY A 79 1.89 1.92 8.13
N ALA A 80 2.02 2.95 7.28
CA ALA A 80 2.88 4.10 7.54
C ALA A 80 2.19 5.13 8.44
N ILE A 81 0.87 5.28 8.31
CA ILE A 81 0.03 6.15 9.14
C ILE A 81 -1.22 5.39 9.64
N ASP A 82 -1.89 5.98 10.63
CA ASP A 82 -3.01 5.33 11.31
C ASP A 82 -4.33 5.47 10.52
N LYS A 83 -5.21 4.45 10.63
CA LYS A 83 -6.62 4.58 10.20
C LYS A 83 -7.32 5.58 11.13
N LYS A 84 -8.14 6.47 10.55
CA LYS A 84 -9.06 7.34 11.29
C LYS A 84 -10.24 6.55 11.85
#